data_AF-X0YBA2-F1
#
_entry.id   AF-X0YBA2-F1
#
_cell.length_a   1.000
_cell.length_b   1.000
_cell.length_c   1.000
_cell.angle_alpha   90.00
_cell.angle_beta   90.00
_cell.angle_gamma   90.00
#
_symmetry.space_group_name_H-M   'P 1'
#
loop_
_entity.id
_entity.type
_entity.pdbx_description
1 polymer ?
#
loop_
_entity_poly.entity_id
_entity_poly.type
_entity_poly.pdbx_seq_one_letter_code
_entity_poly.pdbx_strand_id
1 'polypeptide(L)'
;MKQLTTRLGEEKISKLLLNLSLPATIGMMVTALYNLVDTIFVGRGVGAIAIGGLTIAFPIQMVIMAFAHLIGIGAASAISRSLGAKDVEKADYVAGNSFLCVIILSSAIAAIGLIFTEPMLRFFGSTETILPYAKD
;
A
#
# COMPACT_ATOMS: atom_id res chain seq x y z
N MET A 1 -8.64 1.34 -22.89
CA MET A 1 -7.53 2.29 -22.65
C MET A 1 -7.59 3.53 -23.53
N LYS A 2 -7.70 3.43 -24.87
CA LYS A 2 -7.65 4.59 -25.80
C LYS A 2 -8.45 5.84 -25.38
N GLN A 3 -9.75 5.72 -25.05
CA GLN A 3 -10.56 6.89 -24.65
C GLN A 3 -10.10 7.57 -23.34
N LEU A 4 -9.62 6.81 -22.35
CA LEU A 4 -9.12 7.36 -21.09
C LEU A 4 -7.81 8.13 -21.30
N THR A 5 -6.91 7.57 -22.13
CA THR A 5 -5.63 8.18 -22.46
C THR A 5 -5.81 9.47 -23.27
N THR A 6 -6.77 9.51 -24.20
CA THR A 6 -7.10 10.72 -24.98
C THR A 6 -7.59 11.85 -24.07
N ARG A 7 -8.46 11.56 -23.09
CA ARG A 7 -8.94 12.56 -22.13
C ARG A 7 -7.83 13.17 -21.28
N LEU A 8 -6.86 12.36 -20.84
CA LEU A 8 -5.72 12.80 -20.04
C LEU A 8 -4.78 13.75 -20.82
N GLY A 9 -4.76 13.66 -22.16
CA GLY A 9 -3.91 14.50 -23.02
C GLY A 9 -4.55 15.79 -23.54
N GLU A 10 -5.89 15.86 -23.62
CA GLU A 10 -6.61 16.96 -24.29
C GLU A 10 -7.39 17.88 -23.34
N GLU A 11 -7.74 17.41 -22.13
CA GLU A 11 -8.56 18.18 -21.18
C GLU A 11 -7.73 19.26 -20.44
N LYS A 12 -8.36 20.37 -20.03
CA LYS A 12 -7.68 21.45 -19.29
C LYS A 12 -7.09 20.91 -17.97
N ILE A 13 -5.82 21.23 -17.72
CA ILE A 13 -5.05 20.77 -16.55
C ILE A 13 -5.81 21.01 -15.23
N SER A 14 -6.42 22.19 -15.03
CA SER A 14 -7.15 22.51 -13.80
C SER A 14 -8.34 21.59 -13.54
N LYS A 15 -9.10 21.26 -14.59
CA LYS A 15 -10.25 20.35 -14.50
C LYS A 15 -9.78 18.91 -14.28
N LEU A 16 -8.69 18.51 -14.94
CA LEU A 16 -8.11 17.18 -14.80
C LEU A 16 -7.56 16.96 -13.37
N LEU A 17 -6.85 17.94 -12.82
CA LEU A 17 -6.34 17.92 -11.45
C LEU A 17 -7.47 17.74 -10.44
N LEU A 18 -8.55 18.52 -10.55
CA LEU A 18 -9.70 18.37 -9.64
C LEU A 18 -10.38 17.01 -9.79
N ASN A 19 -10.62 16.56 -11.02
CA ASN A 19 -11.29 15.29 -11.29
C ASN A 19 -10.51 14.06 -10.80
N LEU A 20 -9.17 14.12 -10.77
CA LEU A 20 -8.33 13.03 -10.30
C LEU A 20 -8.00 13.15 -8.81
N SER A 21 -7.72 14.35 -8.32
CA SER A 21 -7.25 14.58 -6.95
C SER A 21 -8.38 14.49 -5.93
N LEU A 22 -9.61 14.91 -6.28
CA LEU A 22 -10.75 14.84 -5.36
C LEU A 22 -11.09 13.38 -4.98
N PRO A 23 -11.29 12.44 -5.93
CA PRO A 23 -11.51 11.04 -5.59
C PRO A 23 -10.34 10.42 -4.84
N ALA A 24 -9.10 10.73 -5.23
CA ALA A 24 -7.91 10.23 -4.54
C ALA A 24 -7.86 10.70 -3.07
N THR A 25 -8.12 11.97 -2.83
CA THR A 25 -8.15 12.56 -1.47
C THR A 25 -9.24 11.94 -0.62
N ILE A 26 -10.45 11.81 -1.17
CA ILE A 26 -11.57 11.15 -0.48
C ILE A 26 -11.20 9.70 -0.13
N GLY A 27 -10.60 8.96 -1.06
CA GLY A 27 -10.13 7.60 -0.81
C GLY A 27 -9.13 7.53 0.35
N MET A 28 -8.14 8.43 0.35
CA MET A 28 -7.16 8.52 1.44
C MET A 28 -7.80 8.90 2.78
N MET A 29 -8.81 9.79 2.78
CA MET A 29 -9.56 10.13 4.00
C MET A 29 -10.33 8.92 4.53
N VAL A 30 -10.97 8.13 3.67
CA VAL A 30 -11.69 6.91 4.08
C VAL A 30 -10.71 5.90 4.69
N THR A 31 -9.53 5.71 4.10
CA THR A 31 -8.50 4.83 4.67
C THR A 31 -8.04 5.31 6.05
N ALA A 32 -7.83 6.62 6.22
CA ALA A 32 -7.44 7.18 7.52
C ALA A 32 -8.55 7.00 8.57
N LEU A 33 -9.82 7.22 8.19
CA LEU A 33 -10.97 6.98 9.06
C LEU A 33 -11.10 5.51 9.43
N TYR A 34 -10.87 4.59 8.49
CA TYR A 34 -10.85 3.16 8.77
C TYR A 34 -9.81 2.81 9.84
N ASN A 35 -8.56 3.28 9.68
CA ASN A 35 -7.50 3.05 10.67
C ASN A 35 -7.85 3.63 12.06
N LEU A 36 -8.47 4.82 12.09
CA LEU A 36 -8.92 5.45 13.34
C LEU A 36 -10.01 4.61 14.03
N VAL A 37 -11.03 4.22 13.27
CA VAL A 37 -12.15 3.42 13.79
C VAL A 37 -11.65 2.07 14.25
N ASP A 38 -10.84 1.38 13.47
CA ASP A 38 -10.23 0.10 13.81
C ASP A 38 -9.46 0.17 15.14
N THR A 39 -8.61 1.18 15.30
CA THR A 39 -7.87 1.41 16.55
C THR A 39 -8.81 1.67 17.74
N ILE A 40 -9.89 2.43 17.55
CA ILE A 40 -10.90 2.68 18.61
C ILE A 40 -11.62 1.39 18.99
N PHE A 41 -11.99 0.55 18.03
CA PHE A 41 -12.66 -0.72 18.27
C PHE A 41 -11.74 -1.70 19.01
N VAL A 42 -10.49 -1.83 18.59
CA VAL A 42 -9.49 -2.66 19.29
C VAL A 42 -9.24 -2.12 20.71
N GLY A 43 -9.09 -0.79 20.83
CA GLY A 43 -8.87 -0.13 22.12
C GLY A 43 -10.03 -0.29 23.12
N ARG A 44 -11.28 -0.26 22.64
CA ARG A 44 -12.46 -0.46 23.49
C ARG A 44 -12.81 -1.92 23.72
N GLY A 45 -12.57 -2.78 22.73
CA GLY A 45 -12.94 -4.20 22.77
C GLY A 45 -11.95 -5.06 23.55
N VAL A 46 -10.65 -4.85 23.34
CA VAL A 46 -9.58 -5.66 23.95
C VAL A 46 -8.79 -4.87 24.98
N GLY A 47 -8.61 -3.57 24.77
CA GLY A 47 -7.93 -2.68 25.71
C GLY A 47 -6.55 -2.21 25.23
N ALA A 48 -5.85 -1.49 26.11
CA ALA A 48 -4.58 -0.84 25.79
C ALA A 48 -3.46 -1.81 25.37
N ILE A 49 -3.50 -3.07 25.81
CA ILE A 49 -2.49 -4.09 25.47
C ILE A 49 -2.53 -4.42 23.97
N ALA A 50 -3.73 -4.49 23.38
CA ALA A 50 -3.88 -4.75 21.94
C ALA A 50 -3.43 -3.57 21.07
N ILE A 51 -3.66 -2.32 21.54
CA ILE A 51 -3.08 -1.12 20.89
C ILE A 51 -1.54 -1.17 20.95
N GLY A 52 -0.98 -1.66 22.06
CA GLY A 52 0.46 -1.94 22.16
C GLY A 52 0.94 -2.91 21.08
N GLY A 53 0.19 -3.98 20.83
CA GLY A 53 0.46 -4.95 19.76
C GLY A 53 0.47 -4.30 18.37
N LEU A 54 -0.59 -3.54 18.04
CA LEU A 54 -0.69 -2.78 16.78
C LEU A 54 0.51 -1.84 16.58
N THR A 55 0.94 -1.16 17.64
CA THR A 55 2.06 -0.20 17.58
C THR A 55 3.39 -0.89 17.28
N ILE A 56 3.61 -2.10 17.82
CA ILE A 56 4.82 -2.90 17.56
C ILE A 56 4.80 -3.53 16.17
N ALA A 57 3.62 -3.88 15.65
CA ALA A 57 3.47 -4.36 14.27
C ALA A 57 3.64 -3.25 13.23
N PHE A 58 3.43 -1.99 13.61
CA PHE A 58 3.42 -0.85 12.68
C PHE A 58 4.72 -0.65 11.86
N PRO A 59 5.94 -0.74 12.44
CA PRO A 59 7.18 -0.69 11.66
C PRO A 59 7.28 -1.79 10.60
N ILE A 60 6.79 -2.98 10.90
CA ILE A 60 6.78 -4.12 9.95
C ILE A 60 5.83 -3.79 8.80
N GLN A 61 4.62 -3.30 9.13
CA GLN A 61 3.65 -2.84 8.13
C GLN A 61 4.23 -1.74 7.23
N MET A 62 4.97 -0.77 7.78
CA MET A 62 5.61 0.29 7.00
C MET A 62 6.61 -0.25 5.98
N VAL A 63 7.42 -1.25 6.36
CA VAL A 63 8.38 -1.90 5.45
C VAL A 63 7.64 -2.61 4.31
N ILE A 64 6.58 -3.36 4.62
CA ILE A 64 5.76 -4.04 3.60
C ILE A 64 5.14 -3.01 2.64
N MET A 65 4.58 -1.92 3.17
CA MET A 65 4.01 -0.84 2.37
C MET A 65 5.06 -0.14 1.51
N ALA A 66 6.31 0.01 1.98
CA ALA A 66 7.38 0.61 1.20
C ALA A 66 7.68 -0.21 -0.07
N PHE A 67 7.71 -1.54 0.02
CA PHE A 67 7.86 -2.42 -1.14
C PHE A 67 6.65 -2.37 -2.08
N ALA A 68 5.43 -2.31 -1.54
CA ALA A 68 4.23 -2.14 -2.35
C ALA A 68 4.26 -0.81 -3.13
N HIS A 69 4.65 0.29 -2.47
CA HIS A 69 4.80 1.60 -3.09
C HIS A 69 5.93 1.63 -4.13
N LEU A 70 7.05 0.94 -3.87
CA LEU A 70 8.17 0.83 -4.81
C LEU A 70 7.70 0.34 -6.17
N ILE A 71 6.96 -0.78 -6.20
CA ILE A 71 6.44 -1.31 -7.47
C ILE A 71 5.25 -0.51 -7.97
N GLY A 72 4.27 -0.20 -7.12
CA GLY A 72 3.03 0.46 -7.53
C GLY A 72 3.27 1.85 -8.14
N ILE A 73 3.94 2.73 -7.39
CA ILE A 73 4.25 4.09 -7.83
C ILE A 73 5.31 4.08 -8.95
N GLY A 74 6.32 3.21 -8.83
CA GLY A 74 7.36 3.05 -9.85
C GLY A 74 6.80 2.61 -11.20
N ALA A 75 5.94 1.60 -11.22
CA ALA A 75 5.26 1.12 -12.41
C ALA A 75 4.30 2.16 -12.98
N ALA A 76 3.47 2.80 -12.15
CA ALA A 76 2.56 3.86 -12.59
C ALA A 76 3.33 5.02 -13.26
N SER A 77 4.48 5.41 -12.69
CA SER A 77 5.36 6.43 -13.26
C SER A 77 5.95 6.00 -14.61
N ALA A 78 6.42 4.76 -14.73
CA ALA A 78 6.97 4.24 -15.98
C ALA A 78 5.90 4.07 -17.09
N ILE A 79 4.69 3.63 -16.73
CA ILE A 79 3.53 3.56 -17.62
C ILE A 79 3.14 4.96 -18.10
N SER A 80 3.04 5.93 -17.18
CA SER A 80 2.68 7.32 -17.50
C SER A 80 3.65 7.94 -18.51
N ARG A 81 4.97 7.77 -18.32
CA ARG A 81 5.98 8.25 -19.29
C ARG A 81 5.89 7.56 -20.64
N SER A 82 5.65 6.24 -20.66
CA SER A 82 5.57 5.47 -21.92
C SER A 82 4.34 5.85 -22.73
N LEU A 83 3.18 5.99 -22.07
CA LEU A 83 1.94 6.48 -22.71
C LEU A 83 2.11 7.93 -23.20
N GLY A 84 2.78 8.79 -22.42
CA GLY A 84 3.11 10.16 -22.84
C GLY A 84 4.00 10.23 -24.09
N ALA A 85 4.90 9.25 -24.25
CA ALA A 85 5.73 9.08 -25.45
C ALA A 85 4.99 8.40 -26.63
N LYS A 86 3.69 8.09 -26.49
CA LYS A 86 2.87 7.30 -27.42
C LYS A 86 3.39 5.87 -27.64
N ASP A 87 4.26 5.38 -26.77
CA ASP A 87 4.80 4.02 -26.78
C ASP A 87 3.89 3.11 -25.93
N VAL A 88 2.79 2.69 -26.54
CA VAL A 88 1.76 1.87 -25.89
C VAL A 88 2.26 0.45 -25.64
N GLU A 89 3.08 -0.08 -26.54
CA GLU A 89 3.63 -1.43 -26.40
C GLU A 89 4.52 -1.54 -25.16
N LYS A 90 5.40 -0.55 -24.95
CA LYS A 90 6.21 -0.48 -23.73
C LYS A 90 5.36 -0.29 -22.48
N ALA A 91 4.29 0.50 -22.54
CA ALA A 91 3.38 0.65 -21.40
C ALA A 91 2.74 -0.70 -21.01
N ASP A 92 2.33 -1.51 -21.98
CA ASP A 92 1.76 -2.84 -21.74
C ASP A 92 2.80 -3.82 -21.17
N TYR A 93 4.04 -3.82 -21.68
CA TYR A 93 5.12 -4.62 -21.09
C TYR A 93 5.43 -4.22 -19.65
N VAL A 94 5.47 -2.91 -19.35
CA VAL A 94 5.70 -2.43 -17.98
C VAL A 94 4.57 -2.86 -17.06
N ALA A 95 3.31 -2.76 -17.52
CA ALA A 95 2.15 -3.21 -16.75
C ALA A 95 2.24 -4.72 -16.44
N GLY A 96 2.49 -5.56 -17.45
CA GLY A 96 2.63 -7.01 -17.28
C GLY A 96 3.80 -7.41 -16.37
N ASN A 97 4.97 -6.81 -16.58
CA ASN A 97 6.15 -7.08 -15.74
C ASN A 97 5.94 -6.62 -14.30
N SER A 98 5.35 -5.44 -14.10
CA SER A 98 5.06 -4.93 -12.75
C SER A 98 4.08 -5.84 -12.00
N PHE A 99 3.07 -6.38 -12.69
CA PHE A 99 2.12 -7.33 -12.10
C PHE A 99 2.81 -8.61 -11.63
N LEU A 100 3.68 -9.20 -12.46
CA LEU A 100 4.48 -10.37 -12.07
C LEU A 100 5.43 -10.04 -10.91
N CYS A 101 6.10 -8.88 -10.94
CA CYS A 101 6.96 -8.42 -9.85
C CYS A 101 6.18 -8.29 -8.53
N VAL A 102 4.96 -7.76 -8.55
CA VAL A 102 4.10 -7.68 -7.35
C VAL A 102 3.82 -9.08 -6.81
N ILE A 103 3.44 -10.04 -7.65
CA ILE A 103 3.14 -11.41 -7.21
C ILE A 103 4.37 -12.06 -6.57
N ILE A 104 5.53 -11.97 -7.23
CA ILE A 104 6.77 -12.56 -6.72
C ILE A 104 7.18 -11.90 -5.40
N LEU A 105 7.18 -10.57 -5.34
CA LEU A 105 7.62 -9.84 -4.15
C LEU A 105 6.66 -10.02 -2.99
N SER A 106 5.35 -9.97 -3.21
CA SER A 106 4.35 -10.21 -2.18
C SER A 106 4.41 -11.64 -1.63
N SER A 107 4.61 -12.63 -2.50
CA SER A 107 4.80 -14.03 -2.07
C SER A 107 6.07 -14.20 -1.24
N ALA A 108 7.17 -13.57 -1.65
CA ALA A 108 8.43 -13.60 -0.89
C ALA A 108 8.30 -12.91 0.47
N ILE A 109 7.69 -11.72 0.51
CA ILE A 109 7.44 -10.99 1.76
C ILE A 109 6.50 -11.79 2.67
N ALA A 110 5.45 -12.42 2.14
CA ALA A 110 4.55 -13.26 2.91
C ALA A 110 5.29 -14.49 3.49
N ALA A 111 6.12 -15.17 2.69
CA ALA A 111 6.90 -16.30 3.16
C ALA A 111 7.87 -15.90 4.29
N ILE A 112 8.61 -14.79 4.12
CA ILE A 112 9.48 -14.23 5.16
C ILE A 112 8.67 -13.86 6.40
N GLY A 113 7.54 -13.17 6.20
CA GLY A 113 6.64 -12.74 7.27
C GLY A 113 6.16 -13.92 8.11
N LEU A 114 5.74 -15.02 7.49
CA LEU A 114 5.25 -16.23 8.19
C LEU A 114 6.36 -17.00 8.92
N ILE A 115 7.58 -17.02 8.38
CA ILE A 115 8.70 -17.74 9.00
C ILE A 115 9.31 -16.93 10.16
N PHE A 116 9.39 -15.60 10.00
CA PHE A 116 10.10 -14.71 10.93
C PHE A 116 9.18 -13.82 11.77
N THR A 117 7.86 -14.10 11.82
CA THR A 117 6.89 -13.25 12.55
C THR A 117 7.33 -13.00 13.99
N GLU A 118 7.58 -14.06 14.75
CA GLU A 118 7.88 -13.98 16.17
C GLU A 118 9.26 -13.36 16.46
N PRO A 119 10.35 -13.75 15.77
CA PRO A 119 11.64 -13.06 15.88
C PRO A 119 11.56 -11.56 15.54
N MET A 120 10.81 -11.17 14.51
CA MET A 120 10.64 -9.77 14.13
C MET A 120 9.87 -9.00 15.20
N LEU A 121 8.76 -9.53 15.70
CA LEU A 121 7.97 -8.89 16.76
C LEU A 121 8.78 -8.71 18.05
N ARG A 122 9.56 -9.72 18.46
CA ARG A 122 10.46 -9.62 19.61
C ARG A 122 11.57 -8.59 19.38
N PHE A 123 12.14 -8.52 18.18
CA PHE A 123 13.15 -7.51 17.82
C PHE A 123 12.61 -6.08 17.89
N PHE A 124 11.38 -5.85 17.45
CA PHE A 124 10.69 -4.55 17.55
C PHE A 124 10.14 -4.25 18.96
N GLY A 125 10.40 -5.11 19.95
CA GLY A 125 10.17 -4.82 21.36
C GLY A 125 8.91 -5.46 21.95
N SER A 126 8.34 -6.50 21.35
CA SER A 126 7.18 -7.20 21.95
C SER A 126 7.56 -7.85 23.28
N THR A 127 6.86 -7.49 24.35
CA THR A 127 6.89 -8.22 25.62
C THR A 127 6.03 -9.49 25.52
N GLU A 128 6.22 -10.46 26.42
CA GLU A 128 5.43 -11.70 26.46
C GLU A 128 3.91 -11.46 26.56
N THR A 129 3.51 -10.34 27.15
CA THR A 129 2.10 -9.91 27.29
C THR A 129 1.52 -9.30 26.01
N ILE A 130 2.35 -8.78 25.10
CA ILE A 130 1.93 -8.09 23.87
C ILE A 130 2.09 -8.99 22.64
N LEU A 131 3.07 -9.89 22.66
CA LEU A 131 3.37 -10.81 21.56
C LEU A 131 2.14 -11.58 21.01
N PRO A 132 1.21 -12.11 21.83
CA PRO A 132 0.01 -12.76 21.31
C PRO A 132 -0.86 -11.83 20.46
N TYR A 133 -1.07 -10.60 20.93
CA TYR A 133 -1.87 -9.59 20.24
C TYR A 133 -1.20 -8.98 19.01
N ALA A 134 0.12 -9.10 18.89
CA ALA A 134 0.87 -8.63 17.72
C ALA A 134 1.05 -9.74 16.66
N LYS A 135 0.83 -11.01 17.04
CA LYS A 135 0.98 -12.19 16.18
C LYS A 135 -0.34 -12.63 15.55
N ASP A 136 -1.45 -12.43 16.27
CA ASP A 136 -2.82 -12.63 15.76
C ASP A 136 -3.20 -11.56 14.71
#